data_AF-E6K2Q2-F1
#
_entry.id   AF-E6K2Q2-F1
#
_cell.length_a   1.000
_cell.length_b   1.000
_cell.length_c   1.000
_cell.angle_alpha   90.00
_cell.angle_beta   90.00
_cell.angle_gamma   90.00
#
_symmetry.space_group_name_H-M   'P 1'
#
loop_
_entity.id
_entity.type
_entity.pdbx_description
1 polymer ?
#
loop_
_entity_poly.entity_id
_entity_poly.type
_entity_poly.pdbx_seq_one_letter_code
_entity_poly.pdbx_strand_id
1 'polypeptide(L)'
;MAGQIRITPDQMRSRAGEYRNEANKIQDVISKMDSLLNQLQSEWEGQSAQAYAQKFAELRPGFVKAEDLTNDIAKSLDATAQSLESTDQNIASQFRS
;
A
#
# COMPACT_ATOMS: atom_id res chain seq x y z
N MET A 1 5.49 30.50 3.30
CA MET A 1 5.49 29.74 4.57
C MET A 1 4.90 28.39 4.25
N ALA A 2 5.74 27.35 4.15
CA ALA A 2 5.29 26.00 3.80
C ALA A 2 4.15 25.60 4.76
N GLY A 3 3.03 25.16 4.19
CA GLY A 3 1.82 24.85 4.94
C GLY A 3 2.17 24.00 6.14
N GLN A 4 1.88 24.53 7.33
CA GLN A 4 2.15 23.92 8.62
C GLN A 4 1.66 22.48 8.59
N ILE A 5 2.59 21.53 8.47
CA ILE A 5 2.30 20.12 8.54
C ILE A 5 1.73 19.90 9.94
N ARG A 6 0.41 19.75 10.03
CA ARG A 6 -0.31 19.60 11.32
C ARG A 6 -0.11 18.23 11.97
N ILE A 7 0.61 17.33 11.30
CA ILE A 7 0.83 15.95 11.68
C ILE A 7 2.26 15.80 12.19
N THR A 8 2.43 15.22 13.38
CA THR A 8 3.76 14.93 13.94
C THR A 8 4.42 13.75 13.24
N PRO A 9 5.76 13.59 13.29
CA PRO A 9 6.44 12.41 12.76
C PRO A 9 5.84 11.08 13.22
N ASP A 10 5.47 10.97 14.49
CA ASP A 10 4.83 9.78 15.05
C ASP A 10 3.45 9.50 14.43
N GLN A 11 2.65 10.55 14.22
CA GLN A 11 1.37 10.40 13.54
C GLN A 11 1.55 9.98 12.07
N MET A 12 2.58 10.48 11.37
CA MET A 12 2.90 10.02 10.01
C MET A 12 3.26 8.54 9.99
N ARG A 13 4.08 8.05 10.93
CA ARG A 13 4.42 6.62 11.04
C ARG A 13 3.21 5.76 11.35
N SER A 14 2.32 6.24 12.23
CA SER A 14 1.05 5.55 12.52
C SER A 14 0.21 5.41 11.25
N ARG A 15 0.05 6.50 10.49
CA ARG A 15 -0.68 6.48 9.21
C ARG A 15 0.01 5.58 8.19
N ALA A 16 1.33 5.61 8.08
CA ALA A 16 2.08 4.68 7.22
C ALA A 16 1.78 3.22 7.60
N GLY A 17 1.67 2.91 8.89
CA GLY A 17 1.22 1.60 9.38
C GLY A 17 -0.17 1.22 8.89
N GLU A 18 -1.14 2.14 8.99
CA GLU A 18 -2.50 1.94 8.46
C GLU A 18 -2.48 1.64 6.95
N TYR A 19 -1.74 2.42 6.15
CA TYR A 19 -1.61 2.18 4.70
C TYR A 19 -1.00 0.80 4.39
N ARG A 20 0.07 0.39 5.09
CA ARG A 20 0.63 -0.97 4.91
C ARG A 20 -0.38 -2.07 5.23
N ASN A 21 -1.20 -1.88 6.26
CA ASN A 21 -2.25 -2.84 6.60
C ASN A 21 -3.29 -2.96 5.47
N GLU A 22 -3.70 -1.84 4.88
CA GLU A 22 -4.62 -1.87 3.73
C GLU A 22 -3.98 -2.50 2.49
N ALA A 23 -2.68 -2.25 2.24
CA ALA A 23 -1.95 -2.91 1.15
C ALA A 23 -1.93 -4.44 1.34
N ASN A 24 -1.65 -4.93 2.55
CA ASN A 24 -1.69 -6.36 2.86
C ASN A 24 -3.07 -6.97 2.59
N LYS A 25 -4.16 -6.27 2.93
CA LYS A 25 -5.52 -6.74 2.63
C LYS A 25 -5.77 -6.84 1.13
N ILE A 26 -5.25 -5.91 0.32
CA ILE A 26 -5.36 -5.97 -1.14
C ILE A 26 -4.62 -7.23 -1.64
N GLN A 27 -3.41 -7.49 -1.15
CA GLN A 27 -2.63 -8.67 -1.49
C GLN A 27 -3.36 -9.98 -1.10
N ASP A 28 -4.00 -10.01 0.06
CA ASP A 28 -4.82 -11.14 0.51
C ASP A 28 -6.01 -11.38 -0.44
N VAL A 29 -6.67 -10.30 -0.89
CA VAL A 29 -7.77 -10.38 -1.86
C VAL A 29 -7.27 -10.95 -3.19
N ILE A 30 -6.15 -10.46 -3.71
CA ILE A 30 -5.54 -11.00 -4.95
C ILE A 30 -5.27 -12.50 -4.81
N SER A 31 -4.60 -12.89 -3.72
CA SER A 31 -4.22 -14.28 -3.46
C SER A 31 -5.43 -15.20 -3.31
N LYS A 32 -6.48 -14.72 -2.62
CA LYS A 32 -7.74 -15.46 -2.47
C LYS A 32 -8.46 -15.64 -3.80
N MET A 33 -8.48 -14.61 -4.64
CA MET A 33 -9.07 -14.70 -5.97
C MET A 33 -8.31 -15.67 -6.87
N ASP A 34 -6.97 -15.64 -6.85
CA ASP A 34 -6.11 -16.60 -7.57
C ASP A 34 -6.44 -18.05 -7.13
N SER A 35 -6.60 -18.29 -5.82
CA SER A 35 -6.97 -19.62 -5.30
C SER A 35 -8.37 -20.06 -5.74
N LEU A 36 -9.36 -19.17 -5.64
CA LEU A 36 -10.73 -19.47 -6.05
C LEU A 36 -10.83 -19.76 -7.54
N LEU A 37 -10.06 -19.04 -8.36
CA LEU A 37 -10.01 -19.25 -9.80
C LEU A 37 -9.46 -20.64 -10.15
N ASN A 38 -8.38 -21.04 -9.51
CA ASN A 38 -7.77 -22.36 -9.72
C ASN A 38 -8.72 -23.49 -9.31
N GLN A 39 -9.44 -23.34 -8.19
CA GLN A 39 -10.46 -24.30 -7.78
C GLN A 39 -11.61 -24.36 -8.79
N LEU A 40 -12.13 -23.20 -9.21
CA LEU A 40 -13.22 -23.12 -10.19
C LEU A 40 -12.86 -23.80 -11.51
N GLN A 41 -11.62 -23.63 -11.99
CA GLN A 41 -11.15 -24.29 -13.21
C GLN A 41 -11.06 -25.82 -13.09
N SER A 42 -10.90 -26.36 -11.88
CA SER A 42 -10.89 -27.80 -11.63
C SER A 42 -12.29 -28.42 -11.52
N GLU A 43 -13.28 -27.63 -11.09
CA GLU A 43 -14.66 -28.09 -10.87
C GLU A 43 -15.59 -27.79 -12.04
N TRP A 44 -15.28 -26.75 -12.83
CA TRP A 44 -16.14 -26.25 -13.89
C TRP A 44 -15.42 -26.29 -15.24
N GLU A 45 -15.64 -27.38 -15.98
CA GLU A 45 -15.24 -27.47 -17.39
C GLU A 45 -16.22 -26.68 -18.28
N GLY A 46 -15.70 -25.75 -19.09
CA GLY A 46 -16.50 -25.05 -20.10
C GLY A 46 -16.03 -23.63 -20.44
N GLN A 47 -16.58 -23.06 -21.53
CA GLN A 47 -16.22 -21.72 -22.02
C GLN A 47 -16.51 -20.61 -20.99
N SER A 48 -17.48 -20.78 -20.09
CA SER A 48 -17.84 -19.77 -19.08
C SER A 48 -16.76 -19.60 -18.00
N ALA A 49 -16.16 -20.70 -17.52
CA ALA A 49 -15.05 -20.64 -16.56
C ALA A 49 -13.80 -19.99 -17.18
N GLN A 50 -13.54 -20.31 -18.45
CA GLN A 50 -12.42 -19.73 -19.21
C GLN A 50 -12.60 -18.22 -19.41
N ALA A 51 -13.82 -17.76 -19.72
CA ALA A 51 -14.11 -16.33 -19.86
C ALA A 51 -13.95 -15.56 -18.52
N TYR A 52 -14.35 -16.16 -17.40
CA TYR A 52 -14.14 -15.57 -16.08
C TYR A 52 -12.65 -15.45 -15.73
N ALA A 53 -11.88 -16.51 -16.00
CA ALA A 53 -10.43 -16.53 -15.83
C ALA A 53 -9.71 -15.45 -16.64
N GLN A 54 -10.11 -15.25 -17.89
CA GLN A 54 -9.58 -14.17 -18.73
C GLN A 54 -9.88 -12.79 -18.15
N LYS A 55 -11.13 -12.52 -17.76
CA LYS A 55 -11.49 -11.24 -17.13
C LYS A 55 -10.71 -10.96 -15.86
N PHE A 56 -10.52 -11.97 -15.02
CA PHE A 56 -9.73 -11.79 -13.80
C PHE A 56 -8.26 -11.51 -14.11
N ALA A 57 -7.66 -12.24 -15.06
CA ALA A 57 -6.29 -11.99 -15.51
C ALA A 57 -6.10 -10.57 -16.06
N GLU A 58 -7.09 -10.02 -16.76
CA GLU A 58 -7.09 -8.62 -17.25
C GLU A 58 -7.15 -7.60 -16.11
N LEU A 59 -7.92 -7.87 -15.06
CA LEU A 59 -8.11 -6.95 -13.93
C LEU A 59 -7.02 -7.05 -12.85
N ARG A 60 -6.38 -8.22 -12.71
CA ARG A 60 -5.34 -8.49 -11.70
C ARG A 60 -4.23 -7.42 -11.66
N PRO A 61 -3.67 -6.94 -12.79
CA PRO A 61 -2.69 -5.86 -12.78
C PRO A 61 -3.20 -4.56 -12.13
N GLY A 62 -4.51 -4.27 -12.19
CA GLY A 62 -5.11 -3.12 -11.54
C GLY A 62 -5.08 -3.22 -10.02
N PHE A 63 -5.35 -4.40 -9.46
CA PHE A 63 -5.24 -4.65 -8.03
C PHE A 63 -3.80 -4.56 -7.53
N VAL A 64 -2.85 -5.13 -8.28
CA VAL A 64 -1.42 -5.01 -7.96
C VAL A 64 -0.97 -3.55 -7.96
N LYS A 65 -1.37 -2.76 -8.96
CA LYS A 65 -1.07 -1.32 -8.98
C LYS A 65 -1.68 -0.56 -7.79
N ALA A 66 -2.87 -0.97 -7.32
CA ALA A 66 -3.50 -0.36 -6.15
C ALA A 66 -2.74 -0.71 -4.86
N GLU A 67 -2.30 -1.96 -4.72
CA GLU A 67 -1.40 -2.38 -3.64
C GLU A 67 -0.09 -1.58 -3.66
N ASP A 68 0.57 -1.50 -4.81
CA ASP A 68 1.83 -0.76 -5.00
C ASP A 68 1.68 0.70 -4.60
N LEU A 69 0.63 1.38 -5.09
CA LEU A 69 0.34 2.77 -4.74
C LEU A 69 0.14 2.94 -3.23
N THR A 70 -0.56 2.01 -2.59
CA THR A 70 -0.83 2.06 -1.14
C THR A 70 0.47 1.89 -0.35
N ASN A 71 1.35 0.98 -0.77
CA ASN A 71 2.68 0.82 -0.21
C ASN A 71 3.58 2.04 -0.42
N ASP A 72 3.52 2.68 -1.58
CA ASP A 72 4.33 3.87 -1.88
C ASP A 72 3.89 5.10 -1.08
N ILE A 73 2.58 5.23 -0.79
CA ILE A 73 2.08 6.23 0.15
C ILE A 73 2.65 5.98 1.55
N ALA A 74 2.66 4.73 2.03
CA ALA A 74 3.24 4.40 3.32
C ALA A 74 4.73 4.77 3.40
N LYS A 75 5.52 4.37 2.40
CA LYS A 75 6.95 4.73 2.33
C LYS A 75 7.18 6.24 2.33
N SER A 76 6.36 6.98 1.58
CA SER A 76 6.45 8.44 1.49
C SER A 76 6.17 9.11 2.83
N LEU A 77 5.20 8.59 3.59
CA LEU A 77 4.89 9.05 4.95
C LEU A 77 6.06 8.78 5.91
N ASP A 78 6.69 7.61 5.87
CA ASP A 78 7.87 7.32 6.70
C ASP A 78 9.04 8.25 6.37
N ALA A 79 9.32 8.44 5.08
CA ALA A 79 10.41 9.30 4.62
C ALA A 79 10.20 10.75 5.04
N THR A 80 8.95 11.22 4.98
CA THR A 80 8.60 12.58 5.43
C THR A 80 8.77 12.71 6.95
N ALA A 81 8.35 11.69 7.73
CA ALA A 81 8.54 11.67 9.19
C ALA A 81 10.01 11.74 9.57
N GLN A 82 10.85 10.95 8.90
CA GLN A 82 12.30 10.92 9.14
C GLN A 82 12.98 12.25 8.77
N SER A 83 12.58 12.85 7.66
CA SER A 83 13.10 14.17 7.23
C SER A 83 12.76 15.27 8.23
N LEU A 84 11.53 15.26 8.76
CA LEU A 84 11.08 16.24 9.75
C LEU A 84 11.85 16.10 11.07
N GLU A 85 12.00 14.88 11.60
CA GLU A 85 12.81 14.65 12.80
C GLU A 85 14.26 15.04 12.63
N SER A 86 14.85 14.73 11.48
CA SER A 86 16.24 15.09 11.19
C SER A 86 16.41 16.61 11.14
N THR A 87 15.43 17.31 10.57
CA THR A 87 15.41 18.78 10.52
C THR A 87 15.31 19.36 11.94
N ASP A 88 14.41 18.85 12.77
CA ASP A 88 14.23 19.31 14.15
C ASP A 88 15.49 19.07 15.01
N GLN A 89 16.14 17.91 14.87
CA GLN A 89 17.39 17.60 15.56
C GLN A 89 18.53 18.55 15.16
N ASN A 90 18.63 18.86 13.86
CA ASN A 90 19.62 19.80 13.33
C ASN A 90 19.39 21.23 13.83
N ILE A 91 18.14 21.67 13.92
CA ILE A 91 17.81 22.99 14.48
C ILE A 91 18.15 23.01 15.97
N ALA A 92 17.78 21.98 16.72
CA ALA A 92 18.07 21.88 18.15
C ALA A 92 19.56 21.85 18.47
N SER A 93 20.41 21.26 17.61
CA SER A 93 21.86 21.25 17.80
C SER A 93 22.49 22.63 17.57
N GLN A 94 22.00 23.40 16.59
CA GLN A 94 22.45 24.78 16.33
C GLN A 94 22.14 25.75 17.48
N PHE A 95 21.05 25.54 18.22
CA PHE A 95 20.74 26.37 19.39
C PHE A 95 21.55 26.01 20.64
N ARG A 96 22.21 24.85 20.65
CA ARG A 96 23.07 24.39 21.77
C ARG A 96 24.55 24.74 21.59
N SER A 97 24.93 25.24 20.41
CA SER A 97 26.28 25.74 20.07
C SER A 97 26.35 27.26 20.20
#